data_AF-A0A957NCK7-F1
#
_entry.id   AF-A0A957NCK7-F1
#
_cell.length_a   1.000
_cell.length_b   1.000
_cell.length_c   1.000
_cell.angle_alpha   90.00
_cell.angle_beta   90.00
_cell.angle_gamma   90.00
#
_symmetry.space_group_name_H-M   'P 1'
#
loop_
_entity.id
_entity.type
_entity.pdbx_description
1 polymer ?
#
loop_
_entity_poly.entity_id
_entity_poly.type
_entity_poly.pdbx_seq_one_letter_code
_entity_poly.pdbx_strand_id
1 'polypeptide(L)'
;MSAKRSLQRQLPITQFVTVMLATLLFFALFSFGKTMFNNYWLSADKAGWEAKIEAEAARQARLETQLVEVKSDAYQRQLAHEMGLYAPNEQPLSLILPPDMESESRELPPIIQPALPLDPPNWQQWWLLFFGER
;
A
#
# COMPACT_ATOMS: atom_id res chain seq x y z
N MET A 1 36.08 -29.39 -77.55
CA MET A 1 35.04 -28.55 -76.90
C MET A 1 34.95 -28.92 -75.43
N SER A 2 34.94 -27.90 -74.59
CA SER A 2 35.26 -27.96 -73.16
C SER A 2 34.28 -28.79 -72.32
N ALA A 3 34.80 -29.72 -71.52
CA ALA A 3 34.01 -30.52 -70.57
C ALA A 3 33.65 -29.67 -69.35
N LYS A 4 32.35 -29.39 -69.16
CA LYS A 4 31.80 -28.76 -67.96
C LYS A 4 32.03 -29.67 -66.75
N ARG A 5 32.96 -29.30 -65.86
CA ARG A 5 33.09 -29.89 -64.52
C ARG A 5 31.97 -29.35 -63.63
N SER A 6 31.01 -30.19 -63.28
CA SER A 6 30.04 -29.91 -62.22
C SER A 6 30.74 -30.06 -60.87
N LEU A 7 30.89 -28.94 -60.14
CA LEU A 7 31.34 -28.93 -58.76
C LEU A 7 30.23 -29.53 -57.90
N GLN A 8 30.25 -30.85 -57.70
CA GLN A 8 29.46 -31.49 -56.64
C GLN A 8 30.02 -31.00 -55.29
N ARG A 9 29.39 -29.97 -54.72
CA ARG A 9 29.60 -29.57 -53.32
C ARG A 9 29.09 -30.69 -52.42
N GLN A 10 29.95 -31.63 -52.07
CA GLN A 10 29.72 -32.53 -50.95
C GLN A 10 29.91 -31.69 -49.68
N LEU A 11 28.81 -31.17 -49.14
CA LEU A 11 28.85 -30.53 -47.83
C LEU A 11 29.15 -31.64 -46.81
N PRO A 12 30.26 -31.55 -46.05
CA PRO A 12 30.59 -32.56 -45.06
C PRO A 12 29.46 -32.65 -44.03
N ILE A 13 29.10 -33.86 -43.60
CA ILE A 13 27.99 -34.12 -42.65
C ILE A 13 28.08 -33.22 -41.40
N THR A 14 29.30 -32.88 -40.98
CA THR A 14 29.59 -31.93 -39.90
C THR A 14 29.01 -30.52 -40.14
N GLN A 15 29.00 -30.01 -41.37
CA GLN A 15 28.33 -28.73 -41.69
C GLN A 15 26.82 -28.82 -41.55
N PHE A 16 26.21 -29.95 -41.90
CA PHE A 16 24.76 -30.13 -41.74
C PHE A 16 24.37 -30.18 -40.26
N VAL A 17 25.12 -30.94 -39.46
CA VAL A 17 24.90 -31.07 -38.01
C VAL A 17 25.10 -29.73 -37.30
N THR A 18 26.13 -28.97 -37.67
CA THR A 18 26.39 -27.65 -37.07
C THR A 18 25.30 -26.64 -37.40
N VAL A 19 24.81 -26.60 -38.64
CA VAL A 19 23.68 -25.73 -39.02
C VAL A 19 22.41 -26.13 -38.27
N MET A 20 22.13 -27.43 -38.16
CA MET A 20 20.97 -27.93 -37.40
C MET A 20 21.07 -27.54 -35.92
N LEU A 21 22.22 -27.75 -35.29
CA LEU A 21 22.45 -27.41 -33.88
C LEU A 21 22.35 -25.90 -33.65
N ALA A 22 22.92 -25.09 -34.55
CA ALA A 22 22.83 -23.64 -34.49
C ALA A 22 21.37 -23.16 -34.60
N THR A 23 20.58 -23.80 -35.48
CA THR A 23 19.15 -23.48 -35.64
C THR A 23 18.36 -23.82 -34.37
N LEU A 24 18.62 -24.98 -33.75
CA LEU A 24 18.01 -25.37 -32.49
C LEU A 24 18.37 -24.42 -31.35
N LEU A 25 19.65 -24.05 -31.23
CA LEU A 25 20.12 -23.08 -30.24
C LEU A 25 19.46 -21.71 -30.44
N PHE A 26 19.39 -21.24 -31.68
CA PHE A 26 18.75 -19.97 -32.00
C PHE A 26 17.26 -19.98 -31.60
N PHE A 27 16.54 -21.07 -31.89
CA PHE A 27 15.14 -21.22 -31.53
C PHE A 27 14.94 -21.30 -30.00
N ALA A 28 15.84 -22.01 -29.30
CA ALA A 28 15.83 -22.10 -27.85
C ALA A 28 16.08 -20.73 -27.18
N LEU A 29 17.07 -19.98 -27.66
CA LEU A 29 17.35 -18.62 -27.17
C LEU A 29 16.18 -17.68 -27.40
N PHE A 30 15.58 -17.73 -28.59
CA PHE A 30 14.44 -16.88 -28.93
C PHE A 30 13.20 -17.20 -28.08
N SER A 31 12.86 -18.48 -27.92
CA SER A 31 11.72 -18.92 -27.09
C SER A 31 11.93 -18.61 -25.61
N PHE A 32 13.15 -18.80 -25.09
CA PHE A 32 13.49 -18.49 -23.72
C PHE A 32 13.42 -16.98 -23.46
N GLY A 33 13.99 -16.16 -24.36
CA GLY A 33 13.92 -14.70 -24.26
C GLY A 33 12.49 -14.17 -24.25
N LYS A 34 11.63 -14.68 -25.14
CA LYS A 34 10.21 -14.29 -25.18
C LYS A 34 9.48 -14.64 -23.88
N THR A 35 9.74 -15.83 -23.31
CA THR A 35 9.08 -16.29 -22.08
C THR A 35 9.52 -15.47 -20.86
N MET A 36 10.82 -15.17 -20.75
CA MET A 36 11.37 -14.31 -19.71
C MET A 36 10.78 -12.89 -19.74
N PHE A 37 10.74 -12.26 -20.93
CA PHE A 37 10.17 -10.92 -21.07
C PHE A 37 8.69 -10.89 -20.73
N ASN A 38 7.92 -11.89 -21.17
CA ASN A 38 6.49 -11.96 -20.89
C ASN A 38 6.21 -12.14 -19.40
N ASN A 39 6.98 -12.98 -18.70
CA ASN A 39 6.85 -13.16 -17.26
C ASN A 39 7.25 -11.92 -16.46
N TYR A 40 8.29 -11.19 -16.88
CA TYR A 40 8.72 -9.97 -16.20
C TYR A 40 7.68 -8.85 -16.30
N TRP A 41 7.13 -8.63 -17.51
CA TRP A 41 6.06 -7.65 -17.70
C TRP A 41 4.79 -8.03 -16.94
N LEU A 42 4.39 -9.30 -17.02
CA LEU A 42 3.16 -9.77 -16.36
C LEU A 42 3.25 -9.71 -14.83
N SER A 43 4.44 -9.92 -14.26
CA SER A 43 4.65 -9.82 -12.82
C SER A 43 4.67 -8.38 -12.32
N ALA A 44 5.25 -7.44 -13.07
CA ALA A 44 5.18 -6.02 -12.75
C ALA A 44 3.73 -5.49 -12.80
N ASP A 45 2.97 -5.87 -13.83
CA ASP A 45 1.56 -5.51 -13.93
C ASP A 45 0.74 -6.14 -12.78
N LYS A 46 1.00 -7.40 -12.44
CA LYS A 46 0.33 -8.08 -11.32
C LYS A 46 0.54 -7.36 -9.99
N ALA A 47 1.77 -6.97 -9.67
CA ALA A 47 2.06 -6.21 -8.46
C ALA A 47 1.36 -4.83 -8.45
N GLY A 48 1.32 -4.16 -9.61
CA GLY A 48 0.59 -2.90 -9.76
C GLY A 48 -0.93 -3.05 -9.56
N TRP A 49 -1.52 -4.13 -10.05
CA TRP A 49 -2.94 -4.44 -9.84
C TRP A 49 -3.24 -4.85 -8.40
N GLU A 50 -2.40 -5.64 -7.77
CA GLU A 50 -2.54 -6.02 -6.35
C GLU A 50 -2.53 -4.79 -5.44
N ALA A 51 -1.60 -3.85 -5.66
CA ALA A 51 -1.55 -2.60 -4.90
C ALA A 51 -2.82 -1.74 -5.09
N LYS A 52 -3.38 -1.70 -6.30
CA LYS A 52 -4.64 -0.97 -6.57
C LYS A 52 -5.83 -1.62 -5.87
N ILE A 53 -5.90 -2.95 -5.86
CA ILE A 53 -6.97 -3.69 -5.16
C ILE A 53 -6.89 -3.42 -3.67
N GLU A 54 -5.69 -3.48 -3.08
CA GLU A 54 -5.50 -3.20 -1.66
C GLU A 54 -5.88 -1.76 -1.29
N ALA A 55 -5.48 -0.79 -2.11
CA ALA A 55 -5.84 0.61 -1.91
C ALA A 55 -7.36 0.85 -1.97
N GLU A 56 -8.05 0.23 -2.94
CA GLU A 56 -9.50 0.37 -3.08
C GLU A 56 -10.24 -0.35 -1.95
N ALA A 57 -9.76 -1.51 -1.51
CA ALA A 57 -10.32 -2.22 -0.36
C ALA A 57 -10.19 -1.42 0.94
N ALA A 58 -9.02 -0.80 1.18
CA ALA A 58 -8.83 0.09 2.32
C ALA A 58 -9.75 1.33 2.25
N ARG A 59 -9.94 1.87 1.04
CA ARG A 59 -10.88 2.99 0.82
C ARG A 59 -12.33 2.58 1.10
N GLN A 60 -12.74 1.41 0.62
CA GLN A 60 -14.06 0.87 0.87
C GLN A 60 -14.31 0.68 2.37
N ALA A 61 -13.39 0.03 3.09
CA ALA A 61 -13.51 -0.18 4.54
C ALA A 61 -13.63 1.15 5.31
N ARG A 62 -12.87 2.17 4.92
CA ARG A 62 -12.97 3.51 5.51
C ARG A 62 -14.34 4.14 5.24
N LEU A 63 -14.84 4.07 4.01
CA LEU A 63 -16.14 4.62 3.63
C LEU A 63 -17.29 3.89 4.31
N GLU A 64 -17.20 2.57 4.47
CA GLU A 64 -18.18 1.78 5.22
C GLU A 64 -18.23 2.20 6.69
N THR A 65 -17.07 2.41 7.30
CA THR A 65 -16.98 2.92 8.68
C THR A 65 -17.62 4.31 8.80
N GLN A 66 -17.32 5.22 7.87
CA GLN A 66 -17.92 6.55 7.83
C GLN A 66 -19.44 6.49 7.59
N LEU A 67 -19.92 5.57 6.76
CA LEU A 67 -21.34 5.38 6.53
C LEU A 67 -22.06 4.91 7.81
N VAL A 68 -21.43 4.02 8.58
CA VAL A 68 -22.00 3.58 9.87
C VAL A 68 -22.05 4.76 10.85
N GLU A 69 -20.99 5.55 10.92
CA GLU A 69 -20.92 6.73 11.78
C GLU A 69 -21.99 7.77 11.40
N VAL A 70 -22.09 8.13 10.14
CA VAL A 70 -23.08 9.12 9.64
C VAL A 70 -24.52 8.60 9.80
N LYS A 71 -24.74 7.30 9.68
CA LYS A 71 -26.05 6.68 9.94
C LYS A 71 -26.38 6.58 11.42
N SER A 72 -25.41 6.76 12.32
CA SER A 72 -25.67 6.67 13.75
C SER A 72 -26.56 7.82 14.22
N ASP A 73 -27.49 7.52 15.12
CA ASP A 73 -28.36 8.52 15.73
C ASP A 73 -27.57 9.63 16.44
N ALA A 74 -26.40 9.29 17.00
CA ALA A 74 -25.54 10.25 17.69
C ALA A 74 -25.02 11.32 16.72
N TYR A 75 -24.51 10.90 15.56
CA TYR A 75 -24.06 11.83 14.52
C TYR A 75 -25.22 12.67 13.98
N GLN A 76 -26.38 12.05 13.74
CA GLN A 76 -27.56 12.78 13.25
C GLN A 76 -28.06 13.82 14.26
N ARG A 77 -28.06 13.51 15.56
CA ARG A 77 -28.42 14.48 16.61
C ARG A 77 -27.40 15.60 16.71
N GLN A 78 -26.10 15.28 16.67
CA GLN A 78 -25.05 16.30 16.68
C GLN A 78 -25.18 17.24 15.48
N LEU A 79 -25.36 16.69 14.27
CA LEU A 79 -25.57 17.49 13.07
C LEU A 79 -26.85 18.33 13.16
N ALA A 80 -27.92 17.77 13.73
CA ALA A 80 -29.15 18.51 13.96
C ALA A 80 -28.93 19.68 14.94
N HIS A 81 -28.16 19.48 16.01
CA HIS A 81 -27.76 20.55 16.94
C HIS A 81 -26.91 21.63 16.27
N GLU A 82 -25.93 21.25 15.44
CA GLU A 82 -25.12 22.20 14.66
C GLU A 82 -25.97 23.04 13.69
N MET A 83 -27.05 22.44 13.16
CA MET A 83 -28.00 23.10 12.26
C MET A 83 -29.12 23.86 13.00
N GLY A 84 -29.11 23.87 14.34
CA GLY A 84 -30.14 24.51 15.17
C GLY A 84 -31.48 23.78 15.18
N LEU A 85 -31.52 22.54 14.70
CA LEU A 85 -32.69 21.66 14.69
C LEU A 85 -32.66 20.77 15.94
N TYR A 86 -33.27 21.25 17.01
CA TYR A 86 -33.37 20.51 18.28
C TYR A 86 -34.64 19.66 18.31
N ALA A 87 -34.61 18.54 19.02
CA ALA A 87 -35.81 17.77 19.29
C ALA A 87 -36.83 18.60 20.10
N PRO A 88 -38.14 18.31 20.06
CA PRO A 88 -39.16 19.12 20.76
C PRO A 88 -38.93 19.25 22.27
N ASN A 89 -38.16 18.33 22.85
CA ASN A 89 -37.80 18.25 24.26
C ASN A 89 -36.37 18.71 24.57
N GLU A 90 -35.63 19.21 23.59
CA GLU A 90 -34.26 19.74 23.76
C GLU A 90 -34.28 21.26 23.61
N GLN A 91 -33.61 21.97 24.52
CA GLN A 91 -33.44 23.42 24.45
C GLN A 91 -31.97 23.76 24.20
N PRO A 92 -31.67 24.68 23.25
CA PRO A 92 -30.31 25.15 23.06
C PRO A 92 -29.83 25.83 24.34
N LEU A 93 -28.78 25.27 24.95
CA LEU A 93 -28.11 25.91 26.08
C LEU A 93 -27.27 27.08 25.54
N SER A 94 -27.85 28.28 25.54
CA SER A 94 -27.10 29.51 25.27
C SER A 94 -26.45 29.97 26.58
N LEU A 95 -25.14 29.77 26.68
CA LEU A 95 -24.33 30.36 27.74
C LEU A 95 -24.16 31.85 27.44
N ILE A 96 -25.01 32.68 28.05
CA ILE A 96 -24.80 34.13 28.06
C ILE A 96 -23.80 34.42 29.17
N LEU A 97 -22.54 34.67 28.81
CA LEU A 97 -21.55 35.15 29.76
C LEU A 97 -21.90 36.60 30.14
N PRO A 98 -21.90 36.95 31.44
CA PRO A 98 -21.92 38.34 31.88
C PRO A 98 -20.73 39.09 31.26
N PRO A 99 -20.88 40.38 30.89
CA PRO A 99 -19.81 41.16 30.27
C PRO A 99 -18.52 41.23 31.11
N ASP A 100 -18.62 41.00 32.42
CA ASP A 100 -17.49 41.01 33.36
C ASP A 100 -16.65 39.71 33.34
N MET A 101 -17.08 38.68 32.61
CA MET A 101 -16.38 37.37 32.55
C MET A 101 -15.54 37.16 31.28
N GLU A 102 -15.58 38.06 30.29
CA GLU A 102 -14.76 37.90 29.07
C GLU A 102 -13.25 37.90 29.34
N SER A 103 -12.81 38.50 30.46
CA SER A 103 -11.40 38.63 30.83
C SER A 103 -10.79 37.45 31.58
N GLU A 104 -11.58 36.48 32.05
CA GLU A 104 -11.05 35.29 32.78
C GLU A 104 -10.67 34.13 31.85
N SER A 105 -10.94 34.24 30.55
CA SER A 105 -10.48 33.29 29.51
C SER A 105 -8.97 33.38 29.22
N ARG A 106 -8.20 34.12 30.03
CA ARG A 106 -6.76 34.29 29.86
C ARG A 106 -6.06 33.10 30.49
N GLU A 107 -5.74 32.13 29.64
CA GLU A 107 -4.66 31.14 29.82
C GLU A 107 -4.57 30.60 31.25
N LEU A 108 -5.46 29.66 31.59
CA LEU A 108 -5.09 28.69 32.62
C LEU A 108 -3.77 28.04 32.16
N PRO A 109 -2.66 28.16 32.91
CA PRO A 109 -1.41 27.55 32.52
C PRO A 109 -1.65 26.03 32.41
N PRO A 110 -1.14 25.39 31.35
CA PRO A 110 -1.32 23.95 31.19
C PRO A 110 -0.79 23.27 32.45
N ILE A 111 -1.61 22.44 33.08
CA ILE A 111 -1.15 21.53 34.13
C ILE A 111 -0.25 20.52 33.42
N ILE A 112 1.05 20.81 33.40
CA ILE A 112 2.09 19.89 32.93
C ILE A 112 2.14 18.77 33.97
N GLN A 113 1.39 17.70 33.71
CA GLN A 113 1.63 16.44 34.41
C GLN A 113 3.06 16.01 34.04
N PRO A 114 3.94 15.72 35.02
CA PRO A 114 5.24 15.15 34.69
C PRO A 114 4.99 13.85 33.92
N ALA A 115 5.52 13.78 32.70
CA ALA A 115 5.47 12.56 31.91
C ALA A 115 6.07 11.44 32.77
N LEU A 116 5.24 10.46 33.15
CA LEU A 116 5.76 9.22 33.70
C LEU A 116 6.76 8.67 32.68
N PRO A 117 7.96 8.21 33.11
CA PRO A 117 8.86 7.54 32.19
C PRO A 117 8.10 6.39 31.55
N LEU A 118 8.06 6.38 30.21
CA LEU A 118 7.48 5.29 29.46
C LEU A 118 8.29 4.04 29.81
N ASP A 119 7.66 3.03 30.39
CA ASP A 119 8.33 1.76 30.66
C ASP A 119 8.97 1.27 29.35
N PRO A 120 10.22 0.77 29.40
CA PRO A 120 10.88 0.29 28.20
C PRO A 120 10.01 -0.79 27.56
N PRO A 121 9.92 -0.84 26.22
CA PRO A 121 9.13 -1.84 25.53
C PRO A 121 9.49 -3.25 25.99
N ASN A 122 8.52 -4.15 26.05
CA ASN A 122 8.70 -5.50 26.62
C ASN A 122 9.96 -6.20 26.10
N TRP A 123 10.27 -6.12 24.81
CA TRP A 123 11.47 -6.74 24.22
C TRP A 123 12.78 -6.25 24.86
N GLN A 124 12.85 -4.98 25.25
CA GLN A 124 14.04 -4.38 25.87
C GLN A 124 14.18 -4.84 27.33
N GLN A 125 13.05 -5.10 28.01
CA GLN A 125 13.04 -5.71 29.34
C GLN A 125 13.55 -7.16 29.28
N TRP A 126 13.08 -7.96 28.31
CA TRP A 126 13.58 -9.31 28.08
C TRP A 126 15.07 -9.31 27.76
N TRP A 127 15.52 -8.39 26.91
CA TRP A 127 16.92 -8.27 26.54
C TRP A 127 17.82 -7.97 27.74
N LEU A 128 17.45 -7.01 28.60
CA LEU A 128 18.19 -6.71 29.82
C LEU A 128 18.21 -7.89 30.79
N LEU A 129 17.12 -8.64 30.90
CA LEU A 129 17.01 -9.80 31.78
C LEU A 129 17.94 -10.95 31.35
N PHE A 130 18.18 -11.11 30.05
CA PHE A 130 19.07 -12.14 29.52
C PHE A 130 20.51 -11.67 29.28
N PHE A 131 20.75 -10.37 29.11
CA PHE A 131 22.02 -9.85 28.60
C PHE A 131 22.56 -8.58 29.30
N GLY A 132 21.89 -8.03 30.32
CA GLY A 132 22.38 -6.86 31.08
C GLY A 132 23.08 -7.24 32.39
N GLU A 133 23.57 -6.29 33.20
CA GLU A 133 24.85 -5.56 33.04
C GLU A 133 25.87 -6.26 33.95
N ARG A 134 27.16 -6.31 33.58
CA ARG A 134 28.24 -6.77 34.49
C ARG A 134 28.61 -5.70 35.50
#